data_AF-A0A517RLZ5-F1
#
_entry.id   AF-A0A517RLZ5-F1
#
_cell.length_a   1.000
_cell.length_b   1.000
_cell.length_c   1.000
_cell.angle_alpha   90.00
_cell.angle_beta   90.00
_cell.angle_gamma   90.00
#
_symmetry.space_group_name_H-M   'P 1'
#
loop_
_entity.id
_entity.type
_entity.pdbx_description
1 polymer ?
#
loop_
_entity_poly.entity_id
_entity_poly.type
_entity_poly.pdbx_seq_one_letter_code
_entity_poly.pdbx_strand_id
1 'polypeptide(L)'
;MKPRLFLLLFMAMICSADAADRKRSNFPKRNLNRDSIVAKINTVTVLKFETDKPISELRFFFNGKQIQRELVKTDKTGLYLAVVPLNHRIDLHAKVGGKNNLFTAKLPLLLRSDVIEQESYGPGKKLKLKDWTEVYTISRSDFKGKNIGSLKVEVK
;
A
#
# COMPACT_ATOMS: atom_id res chain seq x y z
N MET A 1 0.83 -45.09 -29.37
CA MET A 1 0.21 -45.38 -28.06
C MET A 1 -0.27 -44.07 -27.46
N LYS A 2 -1.55 -44.00 -27.06
CA LYS A 2 -2.22 -42.79 -26.53
C LYS A 2 -1.86 -42.57 -25.05
N PRO A 3 -1.69 -41.33 -24.56
CA PRO A 3 -1.53 -41.07 -23.13
C PRO A 3 -2.90 -41.14 -22.43
N ARG A 4 -2.98 -41.90 -21.33
CA ARG A 4 -4.15 -41.95 -20.46
C ARG A 4 -4.11 -40.81 -19.45
N LEU A 5 -5.19 -40.04 -19.47
CA LEU A 5 -5.68 -39.11 -18.46
C LEU A 5 -5.68 -39.79 -17.08
N PHE A 6 -5.03 -39.18 -16.07
CA PHE A 6 -5.29 -39.50 -14.67
C PHE A 6 -5.57 -38.19 -13.93
N LEU A 7 -6.87 -37.92 -13.78
CA LEU A 7 -7.46 -36.90 -12.94
C LEU A 7 -7.44 -37.45 -11.50
N LEU A 8 -6.72 -36.82 -10.59
CA LEU A 8 -6.79 -37.12 -9.15
C LEU A 8 -7.34 -35.90 -8.41
N LEU A 9 -8.63 -36.03 -8.12
CA LEU A 9 -9.44 -35.18 -7.28
C LEU A 9 -9.10 -35.50 -5.82
N PHE A 10 -8.57 -34.54 -5.06
CA PHE A 10 -8.51 -34.64 -3.59
C PHE A 10 -9.49 -33.65 -2.98
N MET A 11 -10.66 -34.17 -2.60
CA MET A 11 -11.56 -33.54 -1.64
C MET A 11 -11.28 -34.18 -0.27
N ALA A 12 -10.92 -33.37 0.71
CA ALA A 12 -11.02 -33.75 2.11
C ALA A 12 -11.66 -32.58 2.88
N MET A 13 -12.87 -32.85 3.37
CA MET A 13 -13.56 -32.04 4.38
C MET A 13 -12.75 -32.05 5.67
N ILE A 14 -12.56 -30.88 6.27
CA ILE A 14 -12.46 -30.75 7.72
C ILE A 14 -13.60 -29.82 8.13
N CYS A 15 -14.56 -30.37 8.88
CA CYS A 15 -15.71 -29.65 9.39
C CYS A 15 -15.40 -29.13 10.80
N SER A 16 -15.74 -27.86 11.01
CA SER A 16 -16.13 -27.18 12.25
C SER A 16 -15.35 -27.40 13.55
N ALA A 17 -14.71 -26.34 14.04
CA ALA A 17 -15.13 -25.62 15.24
C ALA A 17 -14.19 -24.43 15.48
N ASP A 18 -14.66 -23.21 15.24
CA ASP A 18 -14.70 -22.24 16.32
C ASP A 18 -15.54 -21.03 15.88
N ALA A 19 -16.72 -20.93 16.49
CA ALA A 19 -17.48 -19.70 16.52
C ALA A 19 -16.76 -18.71 17.45
N ALA A 20 -15.61 -18.21 17.02
CA ALA A 20 -14.95 -17.10 17.68
C ALA A 20 -15.71 -15.82 17.32
N ASP A 21 -16.65 -15.48 18.21
CA ASP A 21 -17.04 -14.13 18.62
C ASP A 21 -16.58 -13.03 17.64
N ARG A 22 -17.43 -12.72 16.64
CA ARG A 22 -17.25 -11.55 15.77
C ARG A 22 -17.51 -10.29 16.61
N LYS A 23 -16.58 -9.93 17.49
CA LYS A 23 -16.36 -8.54 17.86
C LYS A 23 -16.00 -7.82 16.57
N ARG A 24 -17.02 -7.27 15.90
CA ARG A 24 -16.85 -6.29 14.83
C ARG A 24 -15.93 -5.22 15.40
N SER A 25 -14.70 -5.25 14.93
CA SER A 25 -13.68 -4.31 15.31
C SER A 25 -14.22 -2.91 14.98
N ASN A 26 -14.52 -2.10 16.01
CA ASN A 26 -14.99 -0.71 15.89
C ASN A 26 -13.84 0.20 15.45
N PHE A 27 -13.17 -0.16 14.36
CA PHE A 27 -12.17 0.69 13.75
C PHE A 27 -12.90 1.71 12.87
N PRO A 28 -12.53 3.00 12.96
CA PRO A 28 -13.09 3.99 12.07
C PRO A 28 -12.77 3.58 10.63
N LYS A 29 -13.82 3.26 9.85
CA LYS A 29 -13.72 3.10 8.40
C LYS A 29 -13.25 4.45 7.84
N ARG A 30 -11.94 4.64 7.68
CA ARG A 30 -11.45 5.70 6.80
C ARG A 30 -11.97 5.38 5.40
N ASN A 31 -12.58 6.38 4.78
CA ASN A 31 -13.08 6.26 3.41
C ASN A 31 -11.87 6.09 2.48
N LEU A 32 -11.65 4.88 1.99
CA LEU A 32 -10.57 4.57 1.07
C LEU A 32 -10.88 5.23 -0.28
N ASN A 33 -10.11 6.26 -0.67
CA ASN A 33 -10.25 6.85 -2.00
C ASN A 33 -9.73 5.89 -3.09
N ARG A 34 -10.63 5.08 -3.65
CA ARG A 34 -10.29 4.05 -4.64
C ARG A 34 -10.04 4.59 -6.05
N ASP A 35 -10.38 5.85 -6.33
CA ASP A 35 -10.25 6.46 -7.67
C ASP A 35 -8.79 6.57 -8.14
N SER A 36 -7.86 6.51 -7.20
CA SER A 36 -6.42 6.51 -7.46
C SER A 36 -5.89 5.14 -7.89
N ILE A 37 -6.62 4.05 -7.66
CA ILE A 37 -6.17 2.69 -8.00
C ILE A 37 -6.24 2.50 -9.51
N VAL A 38 -5.09 2.23 -10.14
CA VAL A 38 -5.00 1.88 -11.56
C VAL A 38 -5.05 0.37 -11.76
N ALA A 39 -4.40 -0.38 -10.87
CA ALA A 39 -4.37 -1.83 -10.93
C ALA A 39 -4.18 -2.41 -9.53
N LYS A 40 -4.77 -3.59 -9.32
CA LYS A 40 -4.48 -4.46 -8.18
C LYS A 40 -4.21 -5.87 -8.71
N ILE A 41 -2.96 -6.32 -8.58
CA ILE A 41 -2.50 -7.61 -9.12
C ILE A 41 -1.97 -8.42 -7.95
N ASN A 42 -2.71 -9.45 -7.53
CA ASN A 42 -2.45 -10.18 -6.29
C ASN A 42 -2.39 -9.22 -5.09
N THR A 43 -1.22 -9.13 -4.44
CA THR A 43 -0.94 -8.24 -3.32
C THR A 43 -0.43 -6.86 -3.74
N VAL A 44 -0.10 -6.67 -5.02
CA VAL A 44 0.46 -5.42 -5.52
C VAL A 44 -0.65 -4.42 -5.80
N THR A 45 -0.52 -3.22 -5.24
CA THR A 45 -1.44 -2.09 -5.50
C THR A 45 -0.69 -1.00 -6.26
N VAL A 46 -1.22 -0.61 -7.42
CA VAL A 46 -0.69 0.49 -8.24
C VAL A 46 -1.65 1.66 -8.19
N LEU A 47 -1.14 2.80 -7.72
CA LEU A 47 -1.85 4.06 -7.59
C LEU A 47 -1.35 5.08 -8.61
N LYS A 48 -2.24 5.96 -9.05
CA LYS A 48 -1.92 7.12 -9.86
C LYS A 48 -2.60 8.36 -9.31
N PHE A 49 -1.81 9.42 -9.18
CA PHE A 49 -2.26 10.75 -8.79
C PHE A 49 -1.84 11.78 -9.84
N GLU A 50 -2.66 12.80 -10.00
CA GLU A 50 -2.34 14.00 -10.80
C GLU A 50 -2.38 15.20 -9.87
N THR A 51 -1.33 16.02 -9.88
CA THR A 51 -1.24 17.21 -9.02
C THR A 51 -1.58 18.48 -9.79
N ASP A 52 -1.92 19.54 -9.05
CA ASP A 52 -2.20 20.88 -9.62
C ASP A 52 -0.94 21.68 -9.98
N LYS A 53 0.21 21.33 -9.38
CA LYS A 53 1.54 21.89 -9.68
C LYS A 53 2.60 20.79 -9.80
N PRO A 54 3.75 21.03 -10.45
CA PRO A 54 4.81 20.04 -10.58
C PRO A 54 5.30 19.52 -9.22
N ILE A 55 5.59 18.22 -9.16
CA ILE A 55 6.11 17.59 -7.95
C ILE A 55 7.60 17.91 -7.84
N SER A 56 7.97 18.53 -6.74
CA SER A 56 9.33 18.96 -6.42
C SER A 56 10.05 18.01 -5.46
N GLU A 57 9.30 17.32 -4.59
CA GLU A 57 9.89 16.42 -3.60
C GLU A 57 8.99 15.23 -3.24
N LEU A 58 9.63 14.11 -2.89
CA LEU A 58 9.00 12.94 -2.29
C LEU A 58 9.64 12.64 -0.93
N ARG A 59 8.82 12.21 0.03
CA ARG A 59 9.30 11.73 1.34
C ARG A 59 8.62 10.44 1.73
N PHE A 60 9.42 9.55 2.29
CA PHE A 60 8.99 8.27 2.84
C PHE A 60 9.22 8.28 4.34
N PHE A 61 8.20 7.82 5.07
CA PHE A 61 8.22 7.72 6.51
C PHE A 61 7.93 6.29 6.93
N PHE A 62 8.70 5.80 7.91
CA PHE A 62 8.44 4.54 8.58
C PHE A 62 8.38 4.78 10.08
N ASN A 63 7.28 4.37 10.72
CA ASN A 63 7.00 4.58 12.14
C ASN A 63 7.19 6.04 12.58
N GLY A 64 6.71 6.98 11.77
CA GLY A 64 6.82 8.43 12.01
C GLY A 64 8.19 9.05 11.74
N LYS A 65 9.23 8.25 11.48
CA LYS A 65 10.57 8.74 11.13
C LYS A 65 10.71 8.87 9.62
N GLN A 66 11.19 10.01 9.14
CA GLN A 66 11.58 10.16 7.74
C GLN A 66 12.80 9.28 7.47
N ILE A 67 12.67 8.38 6.50
CA ILE A 67 13.70 7.40 6.15
C ILE A 67 14.37 7.72 4.81
N GLN A 68 13.65 8.40 3.92
CA GLN A 68 14.13 8.78 2.61
C GLN A 68 13.43 10.04 2.15
N ARG A 69 14.18 10.91 1.47
CA ARG A 69 13.71 12.14 0.85
C ARG A 69 14.39 12.28 -0.50
N GLU A 70 13.59 12.53 -1.53
CA GLU A 70 14.06 12.64 -2.91
C GLU A 70 13.66 14.00 -3.46
N LEU A 71 14.63 14.71 -4.04
CA LEU A 71 14.38 15.94 -4.79
C LEU A 71 14.08 15.56 -6.24
N VAL A 72 13.00 16.09 -6.78
CA VAL A 72 12.54 15.81 -8.14
C VAL A 72 12.69 17.06 -8.99
N LYS A 73 13.50 16.98 -10.04
CA LYS A 73 13.66 18.05 -11.03
C LYS A 73 12.78 17.75 -12.24
N THR A 74 11.52 18.15 -12.19
CA THR A 74 10.56 17.89 -13.27
C THR A 74 9.47 18.95 -13.34
N ASP A 75 8.94 19.14 -14.54
CA ASP A 75 7.75 19.95 -14.84
C ASP A 75 6.45 19.13 -14.79
N LYS A 76 6.53 17.84 -14.45
CA LYS A 76 5.41 16.91 -14.50
C LYS A 76 4.62 16.88 -13.20
N THR A 77 3.31 16.66 -13.35
CA THR A 77 2.31 16.60 -12.27
C THR A 77 1.87 15.17 -11.93
N GLY A 78 2.26 14.19 -12.74
CA GLY A 78 1.83 12.81 -12.58
C GLY A 78 2.72 12.03 -11.62
N LEU A 79 2.10 11.38 -10.64
CA LEU A 79 2.74 10.43 -9.73
C LEU A 79 2.13 9.03 -9.92
N TYR A 80 3.00 8.04 -10.07
CA TYR A 80 2.63 6.63 -9.95
C TYR A 80 3.29 6.06 -8.70
N LEU A 81 2.57 5.27 -7.93
CA LEU A 81 3.09 4.57 -6.76
C LEU A 81 2.69 3.10 -6.84
N ALA A 82 3.65 2.20 -6.84
CA ALA A 82 3.42 0.77 -6.68
C ALA A 82 3.85 0.33 -5.29
N VAL A 83 2.96 -0.35 -4.60
CA VAL A 83 3.21 -0.96 -3.29
C VAL A 83 3.30 -2.46 -3.50
N VAL A 84 4.46 -3.04 -3.20
CA VAL A 84 4.75 -4.46 -3.41
C VAL A 84 5.03 -5.11 -2.05
N PRO A 85 4.03 -5.75 -1.43
CA PRO A 85 4.23 -6.55 -0.24
C PRO A 85 4.99 -7.83 -0.59
N LEU A 86 6.13 -8.03 0.07
CA LEU A 86 6.94 -9.24 0.05
C LEU A 86 6.95 -9.81 1.47
N ASN A 87 7.08 -11.13 1.63
CA ASN A 87 6.91 -11.85 2.90
C ASN A 87 7.50 -11.16 4.15
N HIS A 88 8.60 -10.41 4.04
CA HIS A 88 9.22 -9.68 5.17
C HIS A 88 9.48 -8.20 4.93
N ARG A 89 9.04 -7.64 3.80
CA ARG A 89 9.28 -6.23 3.45
C ARG A 89 8.22 -5.67 2.53
N ILE A 90 8.04 -4.35 2.53
CA ILE A 90 7.32 -3.63 1.48
C ILE A 90 8.36 -2.95 0.60
N ASP A 91 8.30 -3.23 -0.69
CA ASP A 91 9.02 -2.46 -1.70
C ASP A 91 8.05 -1.41 -2.25
N LEU A 92 8.37 -0.13 -2.03
CA LEU A 92 7.67 1.00 -2.63
C LEU A 92 8.42 1.45 -3.86
N HIS A 93 7.71 1.60 -4.98
CA HIS A 93 8.25 2.19 -6.20
C HIS A 93 7.41 3.42 -6.57
N ALA A 94 8.02 4.60 -6.54
CA ALA A 94 7.38 5.84 -6.94
C ALA A 94 7.98 6.35 -8.24
N LYS A 95 7.14 6.76 -9.19
CA LYS A 95 7.57 7.36 -10.45
C LYS A 95 6.91 8.71 -10.64
N VAL A 96 7.71 9.75 -10.85
CA VAL A 96 7.21 11.09 -11.15
C VAL A 96 7.46 11.44 -12.61
N GLY A 97 6.42 11.50 -13.42
CA GLY A 97 6.56 11.84 -14.85
C GLY A 97 7.32 10.79 -15.67
N GLY A 98 8.47 11.19 -16.26
CA GLY A 98 9.21 10.45 -17.29
C GLY A 98 10.10 9.29 -16.81
N LYS A 99 10.93 8.74 -17.71
CA LYS A 99 11.74 7.50 -17.48
C LYS A 99 12.76 7.59 -16.33
N ASN A 100 13.24 8.78 -15.96
CA ASN A 100 14.41 8.94 -15.07
C ASN A 100 14.07 9.30 -13.61
N ASN A 101 12.79 9.38 -13.24
CA ASN A 101 12.37 9.76 -11.89
C ASN A 101 11.71 8.58 -11.16
N LEU A 102 12.38 7.42 -11.18
CA LEU A 102 11.96 6.23 -10.45
C LEU A 102 12.68 6.17 -9.11
N PHE A 103 11.93 6.19 -8.03
CA PHE A 103 12.41 6.13 -6.66
C PHE A 103 11.96 4.81 -6.05
N THR A 104 12.84 4.16 -5.30
CA THR A 104 12.53 2.90 -4.63
C THR A 104 12.90 2.99 -3.16
N ALA A 105 12.00 2.54 -2.29
CA ALA A 105 12.24 2.38 -0.86
C ALA A 105 11.91 0.94 -0.46
N LYS A 106 12.80 0.29 0.29
CA LYS A 106 12.62 -1.09 0.78
C LYS A 106 12.49 -1.07 2.29
N LEU A 107 11.34 -1.49 2.80
CA LEU A 107 10.97 -1.27 4.20
C LEU A 107 10.63 -2.56 4.91
N PRO A 108 11.08 -2.76 6.16
CA PRO A 108 10.76 -3.96 6.90
C PRO A 108 9.25 -4.09 7.08
N LEU A 109 8.72 -5.29 6.85
CA LEU A 109 7.35 -5.65 7.13
C LEU A 109 7.32 -6.39 8.45
N LEU A 110 6.64 -5.82 9.44
CA LEU A 110 6.43 -6.51 10.70
C LEU A 110 5.43 -7.65 10.47
N LEU A 111 5.96 -8.86 10.37
CA LEU A 111 5.17 -10.09 10.31
C LEU A 111 4.59 -10.39 11.68
N ARG A 112 3.27 -10.23 11.82
CA ARG A 112 2.51 -10.82 12.92
C ARG A 112 1.14 -11.24 12.38
N SER A 113 0.67 -12.42 12.80
CA SER A 113 -0.65 -12.97 12.47
C SER A 113 -1.80 -12.16 13.09
N ASP A 114 -1.49 -11.36 14.11
CA ASP A 114 -2.47 -10.70 14.97
C ASP A 114 -2.55 -9.19 14.70
N VAL A 115 -2.61 -8.83 13.43
CA VAL A 115 -2.49 -7.44 12.98
C VAL A 115 -3.65 -7.05 12.10
N ILE A 116 -4.27 -5.94 12.45
CA ILE A 116 -5.24 -5.25 11.62
C ILE A 116 -4.48 -4.27 10.75
N GLU A 117 -4.60 -4.43 9.45
CA GLU A 117 -4.01 -3.53 8.46
C GLU A 117 -5.07 -2.56 7.94
N GLN A 118 -4.72 -1.28 7.91
CA GLN A 118 -5.54 -0.23 7.35
C GLN A 118 -4.71 0.57 6.37
N GLU A 119 -5.09 0.50 5.10
CA GLU A 119 -4.55 1.38 4.07
C GLU A 119 -5.34 2.69 3.99
N SER A 120 -4.75 3.70 3.39
CA SER A 120 -5.39 4.94 3.00
C SER A 120 -4.66 5.46 1.77
N TYR A 121 -5.43 5.92 0.79
CA TYR A 121 -4.92 6.54 -0.43
C TYR A 121 -5.27 8.02 -0.36
N GLY A 122 -4.46 8.88 -0.99
CA GLY A 122 -4.58 10.34 -0.88
C GLY A 122 -6.00 10.89 -1.08
N PRO A 123 -6.26 12.16 -0.75
CA PRO A 123 -7.61 12.73 -0.63
C PRO A 123 -8.45 12.74 -1.91
N GLY A 124 -7.85 12.45 -3.06
CA GLY A 124 -8.49 12.35 -4.37
C GLY A 124 -7.50 11.83 -5.42
N LYS A 125 -7.97 11.46 -6.61
CA LYS A 125 -7.08 11.20 -7.76
C LYS A 125 -6.36 12.47 -8.23
N LYS A 126 -7.06 13.60 -8.17
CA LYS A 126 -6.50 14.94 -8.41
C LYS A 126 -6.15 15.56 -7.07
N LEU A 127 -4.87 15.87 -6.86
CA LEU A 127 -4.33 16.38 -5.61
C LEU A 127 -4.07 17.88 -5.73
N LYS A 128 -4.51 18.64 -4.72
CA LYS A 128 -4.07 20.02 -4.52
C LYS A 128 -2.87 20.01 -3.59
N LEU A 129 -1.69 20.30 -4.12
CA LEU A 129 -0.45 20.25 -3.37
C LEU A 129 -0.32 21.46 -2.44
N LYS A 130 -0.24 21.20 -1.12
CA LYS A 130 0.05 22.20 -0.08
C LYS A 130 1.55 22.17 0.27
N ASP A 131 1.90 22.27 1.55
CA ASP A 131 3.28 22.09 2.03
C ASP A 131 3.74 20.63 1.91
N TRP A 132 2.92 19.69 2.39
CA TRP A 132 3.08 18.24 2.21
C TRP A 132 1.71 17.61 2.02
N THR A 133 1.59 16.75 1.02
CA THR A 133 0.33 16.05 0.70
C THR A 133 0.54 14.56 0.84
N GLU A 134 -0.19 13.93 1.75
CA GLU A 134 -0.19 12.48 1.93
C GLU A 134 -0.87 11.79 0.75
N VAL A 135 -0.18 10.84 0.14
CA VAL A 135 -0.68 10.08 -1.03
C VAL A 135 -0.91 8.61 -0.74
N TYR A 136 -0.22 8.07 0.26
CA TYR A 136 -0.38 6.70 0.69
C TYR A 136 -0.01 6.55 2.16
N THR A 137 -0.84 5.82 2.89
CA THR A 137 -0.54 5.36 4.24
C THR A 137 -0.97 3.91 4.38
N ILE A 138 -0.16 3.13 5.07
CA ILE A 138 -0.54 1.84 5.62
C ILE A 138 -0.18 1.85 7.10
N SER A 139 -1.19 1.64 7.94
CA SER A 139 -1.05 1.54 9.38
C SER A 139 -1.44 0.16 9.84
N ARG A 140 -0.68 -0.36 10.80
CA ARG A 140 -0.88 -1.68 11.40
C ARG A 140 -1.08 -1.52 12.88
N SER A 141 -2.14 -2.13 13.39
CA SER A 141 -2.42 -2.17 14.83
C SER A 141 -2.64 -3.59 15.29
N ASP A 142 -2.31 -3.87 16.55
CA ASP A 142 -2.76 -5.10 17.20
C ASP A 142 -4.30 -5.06 17.40
N PHE A 143 -4.88 -6.19 17.84
CA PHE A 143 -6.31 -6.26 18.17
C PHE A 143 -6.75 -5.33 19.30
N LYS A 144 -5.81 -4.79 20.09
CA LYS A 144 -6.06 -3.79 21.13
C LYS A 144 -6.03 -2.36 20.58
N GLY A 145 -5.79 -2.18 19.28
CA GLY A 145 -5.71 -0.88 18.61
C GLY A 145 -4.37 -0.16 18.80
N LYS A 146 -3.36 -0.79 19.41
CA LYS A 146 -2.02 -0.21 19.53
C LYS A 146 -1.35 -0.21 18.17
N ASN A 147 -0.93 0.95 17.68
CA ASN A 147 -0.13 1.05 16.46
C ASN A 147 1.22 0.34 16.68
N ILE A 148 1.50 -0.64 15.83
CA ILE A 148 2.75 -1.40 15.85
C ILE A 148 3.62 -1.11 14.62
N GLY A 149 3.06 -0.44 13.61
CA GLY A 149 3.81 -0.02 12.45
C GLY A 149 3.02 0.93 11.56
N SER A 150 3.70 1.89 10.95
CA SER A 150 3.12 2.73 9.90
C SER A 150 4.13 3.05 8.81
N LEU A 151 3.63 3.09 7.58
CA LEU A 151 4.35 3.62 6.43
C LEU A 151 3.50 4.72 5.81
N LYS A 152 4.14 5.84 5.51
CA LYS A 152 3.50 7.01 4.89
C LYS A 152 4.37 7.57 3.78
N VAL A 153 3.73 7.98 2.69
CA VAL A 153 4.35 8.67 1.55
C VAL A 153 3.71 10.04 1.39
N GLU A 154 4.56 11.06 1.30
CA GLU A 154 4.15 12.46 1.09
C GLU A 154 4.85 13.07 -0.11
N VAL A 155 4.16 14.01 -0.76
CA VAL A 155 4.67 14.77 -1.91
C VAL A 155 4.48 16.26 -1.73
N LYS A 156 5.36 17.05 -2.36
CA LYS A 156 5.33 18.52 -2.36
C LYS A 156 5.57 19.09 -3.75
#